data_AF-A0A496S0W8-F1
#
_entry.id   AF-A0A496S0W8-F1
#
_cell.length_a   1.000
_cell.length_b   1.000
_cell.length_c   1.000
_cell.angle_alpha   90.00
_cell.angle_beta   90.00
_cell.angle_gamma   90.00
#
_symmetry.space_group_name_H-M   'P 1'
#
loop_
_entity.id
_entity.type
_entity.pdbx_description
1 polymer ?
#
loop_
_entity_poly.entity_id
_entity_poly.type
_entity_poly.pdbx_seq_one_letter_code
_entity_poly.pdbx_strand_id
1 'polypeptide(L)'
;MDLENKELTLSEPFLLQRAVHGGFWVFALRISQQLFRLGRLIILARILAPYDFGLIGIALLTVAILETFSQTGFQQALIQKKNNIEIYLDAAWSVLILRGFILFTILYFIAPYAAFFFNAPEAKPIIQVIGFAVLFQAFTNIGVIYFQKELEFNKQFIYKLSGTLADFVVVISVALILRSVWALVFGLLAGAMVRLIVSYLIHPYRPHLSFDLKKTKELFGFGKWILGSSILIFLLNQGDDIFVGKLLGATALGFYQIAYRMSNMPATEITHVISQVTFPAYSKLQDNIPRLREAYLKVLQLTAFLSFPIAGLIFVLAPDFTKIFLGEKWMPMVPAMQVLCIFGVTRALNATTG
;
A
#
# COMPACT_ATOMS: atom_id res chain seq x y z
N MET A 1 35.17 20.29 -22.70
CA MET A 1 35.82 19.03 -22.26
C MET A 1 36.07 19.09 -20.75
N ASP A 2 35.09 19.50 -19.95
CA ASP A 2 35.22 19.67 -18.49
C ASP A 2 33.84 19.68 -17.78
N LEU A 3 32.98 18.70 -18.08
CA LEU A 3 31.73 18.48 -17.32
C LEU A 3 31.53 17.01 -16.91
N GLU A 4 32.48 16.14 -17.25
CA GLU A 4 32.37 14.67 -17.07
C GLU A 4 32.98 14.17 -15.76
N ASN A 5 33.59 15.05 -14.95
CA ASN A 5 34.37 14.67 -13.75
C ASN A 5 33.72 15.02 -12.41
N LYS A 6 32.42 15.37 -12.38
CA LYS A 6 31.73 15.72 -11.12
C LYS A 6 30.86 14.59 -10.54
N GLU A 7 30.74 13.45 -11.22
CA GLU A 7 29.92 12.31 -10.78
C GLU A 7 30.70 11.20 -10.05
N LEU A 8 32.01 11.30 -9.90
CA LEU A 8 32.84 10.27 -9.27
C LEU A 8 33.65 10.84 -8.09
N THR A 9 32.99 11.01 -6.94
CA THR A 9 33.56 10.80 -5.58
C THR A 9 32.51 11.18 -4.53
N LEU A 10 31.39 10.45 -4.44
CA LEU A 10 30.69 10.37 -3.16
C LEU A 10 31.45 9.32 -2.35
N SER A 11 32.28 9.77 -1.41
CA SER A 11 33.05 8.89 -0.53
C SER A 11 32.11 7.87 0.14
N GLU A 12 32.48 6.59 0.18
CA GLU A 12 31.72 5.52 0.85
C GLU A 12 31.13 5.91 2.23
N PRO A 13 31.82 6.66 3.11
CA PRO A 13 31.23 7.15 4.37
C PRO A 13 30.04 8.10 4.20
N PHE A 14 29.98 8.92 3.15
CA PHE A 14 28.86 9.83 2.87
C PHE A 14 27.60 9.07 2.44
N LEU A 15 27.76 8.02 1.64
CA LEU A 15 26.67 7.14 1.26
C LEU A 15 26.14 6.35 2.46
N LEU A 16 27.03 5.89 3.34
CA LEU A 16 26.64 5.21 4.58
C LEU A 16 25.86 6.14 5.52
N GLN A 17 26.29 7.39 5.68
CA GLN A 17 25.61 8.38 6.53
C GLN A 17 24.24 8.77 5.97
N ARG A 18 24.12 8.97 4.65
CA ARG A 18 22.82 9.17 3.98
C ARG A 18 21.91 7.96 4.09
N ALA A 19 22.45 6.73 4.01
CA ALA A 19 21.66 5.52 4.18
C ALA A 19 21.12 5.37 5.62
N VAL A 20 21.93 5.68 6.64
CA VAL A 20 21.50 5.65 8.05
C VAL A 20 20.45 6.74 8.33
N HIS A 21 20.69 7.96 7.87
CA HIS A 21 19.71 9.05 8.01
C HIS A 21 18.42 8.77 7.23
N GLY A 22 18.55 8.18 6.03
CA GLY A 22 17.42 7.71 5.23
C GLY A 22 16.63 6.60 5.91
N GLY A 23 17.32 5.67 6.57
CA GLY A 23 16.71 4.61 7.38
C GLY A 23 15.83 5.15 8.48
N PHE A 24 16.29 6.20 9.19
CA PHE A 24 15.48 6.88 10.21
C PHE A 24 14.19 7.48 9.62
N TRP A 25 14.27 8.20 8.50
CA TRP A 25 13.08 8.79 7.86
C TRP A 25 12.10 7.73 7.35
N VAL A 26 12.59 6.63 6.77
CA VAL A 26 11.75 5.51 6.33
C VAL A 26 11.08 4.84 7.53
N PHE A 27 11.81 4.63 8.63
CA PHE A 27 11.28 4.08 9.86
C PHE A 27 10.21 5.00 10.47
N ALA A 28 10.53 6.29 10.63
CA ALA A 28 9.61 7.30 11.14
C ALA A 28 8.33 7.38 10.29
N LEU A 29 8.46 7.32 8.96
CA LEU A 29 7.32 7.29 8.05
C LEU A 29 6.43 6.07 8.31
N ARG A 30 7.03 4.88 8.38
CA ARG A 30 6.29 3.62 8.60
C ARG A 30 5.54 3.65 9.93
N ILE A 31 6.23 3.98 11.01
CA ILE A 31 5.63 4.06 12.35
C ILE A 31 4.51 5.09 12.38
N SER A 32 4.73 6.29 11.82
CA SER A 32 3.70 7.33 11.75
C SER A 32 2.47 6.84 11.00
N GLN A 33 2.65 6.28 9.79
CA GLN A 33 1.55 5.75 8.99
C GLN A 33 0.81 4.62 9.69
N GLN A 34 1.53 3.76 10.42
CA GLN A 34 0.91 2.66 11.15
C GLN A 34 0.09 3.14 12.35
N LEU A 35 0.58 4.13 13.10
CA LEU A 35 -0.16 4.77 14.18
C LEU A 35 -1.44 5.43 13.66
N PHE A 36 -1.37 6.19 12.56
CA PHE A 36 -2.57 6.79 11.95
C PHE A 36 -3.54 5.73 11.42
N ARG A 37 -3.04 4.65 10.80
CA ARG A 37 -3.87 3.54 10.30
C ARG A 37 -4.62 2.84 11.43
N LEU A 38 -3.94 2.56 12.55
CA LEU A 38 -4.54 1.91 13.71
C LEU A 38 -5.51 2.83 14.44
N GLY A 39 -5.12 4.08 14.68
CA GLY A 39 -6.00 5.08 15.28
C GLY A 39 -7.27 5.26 14.43
N ARG A 40 -7.11 5.38 13.11
CA ARG A 40 -8.23 5.48 12.16
C ARG A 40 -9.14 4.26 12.27
N LEU A 41 -8.58 3.05 12.27
CA LEU A 41 -9.38 1.83 12.33
C LEU A 41 -10.16 1.76 13.64
N ILE A 42 -9.53 1.95 14.79
CA ILE A 42 -10.20 1.83 16.11
C ILE A 42 -11.30 2.89 16.26
N ILE A 43 -11.01 4.15 15.90
CA ILE A 43 -11.98 5.25 16.01
C ILE A 43 -13.18 4.99 15.08
N LEU A 44 -12.92 4.66 13.82
CA LEU A 44 -13.99 4.46 12.84
C LEU A 44 -14.75 3.16 13.05
N ALA A 45 -14.12 2.09 13.55
CA ALA A 45 -14.82 0.86 13.90
C ALA A 45 -15.86 1.10 15.00
N ARG A 46 -15.58 2.02 15.94
CA ARG A 46 -16.59 2.40 16.95
C ARG A 46 -17.72 3.24 16.37
N ILE A 47 -17.42 4.16 15.45
CA ILE A 47 -18.43 5.08 14.89
C ILE A 47 -19.29 4.39 13.81
N LEU A 48 -18.67 3.70 12.86
CA LEU A 48 -19.30 3.17 11.65
C LEU A 48 -19.75 1.72 11.80
N ALA A 49 -20.71 1.30 10.99
CA ALA A 49 -21.18 -0.09 10.97
C ALA A 49 -20.22 -0.99 10.16
N PRO A 50 -20.16 -2.30 10.45
CA PRO A 50 -19.41 -3.25 9.63
C PRO A 50 -19.82 -3.24 8.15
N TYR A 51 -21.09 -2.95 7.88
CA TYR A 51 -21.60 -2.78 6.52
C TYR A 51 -20.92 -1.63 5.77
N ASP A 52 -20.67 -0.48 6.41
CA ASP A 52 -19.93 0.65 5.81
C ASP A 52 -18.51 0.23 5.41
N PHE A 53 -17.84 -0.56 6.27
CA PHE A 53 -16.52 -1.11 5.95
C PHE A 53 -16.57 -2.11 4.78
N GLY A 54 -17.66 -2.87 4.66
CA GLY A 54 -17.94 -3.71 3.49
C GLY A 54 -18.08 -2.91 2.20
N LEU A 55 -18.85 -1.83 2.22
CA LEU A 55 -19.08 -0.96 1.06
C LEU A 55 -17.79 -0.31 0.57
N ILE A 56 -16.99 0.26 1.48
CA ILE A 56 -15.66 0.80 1.10
C ILE A 56 -14.74 -0.33 0.62
N GLY A 57 -14.83 -1.52 1.21
CA GLY A 57 -14.08 -2.71 0.80
C GLY A 57 -14.35 -3.09 -0.65
N ILE A 58 -15.63 -3.20 -1.02
CA ILE A 58 -16.07 -3.44 -2.41
C ILE A 58 -15.53 -2.37 -3.35
N ALA A 59 -15.60 -1.11 -2.94
CA ALA A 59 -15.14 -0.02 -3.79
C ALA A 59 -13.62 -0.06 -4.01
N LEU A 60 -12.84 -0.28 -2.94
CA LEU A 60 -11.39 -0.41 -3.01
C LEU A 60 -10.95 -1.67 -3.78
N LEU A 61 -11.68 -2.79 -3.65
CA LEU A 61 -11.44 -3.99 -4.44
C LEU A 61 -11.62 -3.71 -5.94
N THR A 62 -12.71 -3.01 -6.29
CA THR A 62 -13.00 -2.64 -7.69
C THR A 62 -11.90 -1.75 -8.27
N VAL A 63 -11.45 -0.76 -7.50
CA VAL A 63 -10.32 0.10 -7.88
C VAL A 63 -9.03 -0.71 -8.02
N ALA A 64 -8.73 -1.57 -7.06
CA ALA A 64 -7.51 -2.36 -7.05
C ALA A 64 -7.43 -3.35 -8.22
N ILE A 65 -8.56 -3.95 -8.64
CA ILE A 65 -8.63 -4.77 -9.86
C ILE A 65 -8.14 -3.93 -11.04
N LEU A 66 -8.77 -2.78 -11.29
CA LEU A 66 -8.44 -1.97 -12.46
C LEU A 66 -7.03 -1.39 -12.39
N GLU A 67 -6.57 -0.98 -11.22
CA GLU A 67 -5.20 -0.49 -11.05
C GLU A 67 -4.16 -1.59 -11.35
N THR A 68 -4.41 -2.83 -10.89
CA THR A 68 -3.54 -4.00 -11.11
C THR A 68 -3.42 -4.31 -12.60
N PHE A 69 -4.55 -4.42 -13.31
CA PHE A 69 -4.56 -4.71 -14.75
C PHE A 69 -4.04 -3.56 -15.62
N SER A 70 -3.97 -2.34 -15.06
CA SER A 70 -3.49 -1.15 -15.76
C SER A 70 -2.04 -0.79 -15.41
N GLN A 71 -1.34 -1.60 -14.62
CA GLN A 71 -0.03 -1.24 -14.09
C GLN A 71 1.03 -1.17 -15.20
N THR A 72 1.63 0.02 -15.40
CA THR A 72 2.60 0.26 -16.48
C THR A 72 4.06 0.03 -16.08
N GLY A 73 4.37 -0.02 -14.77
CA GLY A 73 5.73 -0.16 -14.26
C GLY A 73 6.65 1.05 -14.46
N PHE A 74 6.11 2.19 -14.91
CA PHE A 74 6.91 3.36 -15.30
C PHE A 74 7.66 3.98 -14.14
N GLN A 75 7.04 4.06 -12.96
CA GLN A 75 7.69 4.61 -11.77
C GLN A 75 8.92 3.77 -11.37
N GLN A 76 8.79 2.44 -11.38
CA GLN A 76 9.87 1.51 -11.09
C GLN A 76 11.00 1.61 -12.13
N ALA A 77 10.64 1.67 -13.42
CA ALA A 77 11.61 1.83 -14.50
C ALA A 77 12.41 3.13 -14.38
N LEU A 78 11.76 4.25 -14.04
CA LEU A 78 12.41 5.55 -13.82
C LEU A 78 13.33 5.55 -12.59
N ILE A 79 12.95 4.86 -11.52
CA ILE A 79 13.80 4.71 -10.33
C ILE A 79 15.08 3.94 -10.69
N GLN A 80 14.95 2.81 -11.39
CA GLN A 80 16.07 1.91 -11.72
C GLN A 80 17.04 2.47 -12.77
N LYS A 81 16.56 3.34 -13.67
CA LYS A 81 17.36 3.85 -14.80
C LYS A 81 18.53 4.73 -14.31
N LYS A 82 19.76 4.42 -14.70
CA LYS A 82 20.96 5.16 -14.25
C LYS A 82 21.19 6.51 -14.95
N ASN A 83 20.72 6.65 -16.20
CA ASN A 83 20.96 7.84 -17.03
C ASN A 83 19.98 8.98 -16.70
N ASN A 84 20.18 10.16 -17.30
CA ASN A 84 19.29 11.32 -17.14
C ASN A 84 17.82 10.94 -17.44
N ILE A 85 17.00 10.90 -16.38
CA ILE A 85 15.60 10.51 -16.46
C ILE A 85 14.67 11.66 -16.82
N GLU A 86 15.13 12.92 -16.72
CA GLU A 86 14.31 14.13 -16.97
C GLU A 86 13.65 14.07 -18.34
N ILE A 87 14.39 13.55 -19.32
CA ILE A 87 13.97 13.38 -20.71
C ILE A 87 12.71 12.51 -20.84
N TYR A 88 12.45 11.61 -19.88
CA TYR A 88 11.32 10.66 -19.86
C TYR A 88 10.16 11.12 -18.99
N LEU A 89 10.33 12.13 -18.14
CA LEU A 89 9.35 12.51 -17.12
C LEU A 89 8.03 13.02 -17.74
N ASP A 90 8.10 13.91 -18.73
CA ASP A 90 6.91 14.44 -19.42
C ASP A 90 6.11 13.33 -20.12
N ALA A 91 6.81 12.42 -20.81
CA ALA A 91 6.19 11.29 -21.50
C ALA A 91 5.54 10.32 -20.49
N ALA A 92 6.24 10.01 -19.39
CA ALA A 92 5.71 9.15 -18.34
C ALA A 92 4.48 9.76 -17.65
N TRP A 93 4.54 11.06 -17.31
CA TRP A 93 3.43 11.78 -16.68
C TRP A 93 2.21 11.85 -17.60
N SER A 94 2.40 12.11 -18.89
CA SER A 94 1.31 12.13 -19.89
C SER A 94 0.58 10.80 -19.98
N VAL A 95 1.33 9.68 -19.95
CA VAL A 95 0.76 8.33 -19.93
C VAL A 95 0.03 8.04 -18.62
N LEU A 96 0.56 8.49 -17.48
CA LEU A 96 -0.10 8.31 -16.18
C LEU A 96 -1.42 9.09 -16.11
N ILE A 97 -1.49 10.30 -16.64
CA ILE A 97 -2.74 11.07 -16.76
C ILE A 97 -3.73 10.37 -17.67
N LEU A 98 -3.31 9.96 -18.86
CA LEU A 98 -4.18 9.23 -19.79
C LEU A 98 -4.74 7.96 -19.14
N ARG A 99 -3.87 7.19 -18.47
CA ARG A 99 -4.25 6.04 -17.66
C ARG A 99 -5.26 6.42 -16.58
N GLY A 100 -5.02 7.50 -15.84
CA GLY A 100 -5.91 7.98 -14.79
C GLY A 100 -7.31 8.29 -15.31
N PHE A 101 -7.41 8.98 -16.45
CA PHE A 101 -8.70 9.25 -17.10
C PHE A 101 -9.41 7.99 -17.58
N ILE A 102 -8.68 7.05 -18.19
CA ILE A 102 -9.23 5.76 -18.62
C ILE A 102 -9.77 4.99 -17.41
N LEU A 103 -8.98 4.89 -16.33
CA LEU A 103 -9.38 4.19 -15.10
C LEU A 103 -10.59 4.85 -14.44
N PHE A 104 -10.61 6.18 -14.32
CA PHE A 104 -11.76 6.92 -13.81
C PHE A 104 -13.02 6.63 -14.64
N THR A 105 -12.91 6.69 -15.96
CA THR A 105 -14.04 6.47 -16.88
C THR A 105 -14.57 5.05 -16.74
N ILE A 106 -13.68 4.05 -16.75
CA ILE A 106 -14.06 2.64 -16.55
C ILE A 106 -14.71 2.46 -15.18
N LEU A 107 -14.13 3.01 -14.11
CA LEU A 107 -14.71 2.95 -12.76
C LEU A 107 -16.11 3.54 -12.71
N TYR A 108 -16.32 4.68 -13.35
CA TYR A 108 -17.61 5.37 -13.35
C TYR A 108 -18.72 4.52 -14.00
N PHE A 109 -18.41 3.88 -15.13
CA PHE A 109 -19.36 3.05 -15.88
C PHE A 109 -19.48 1.62 -15.32
N ILE A 110 -18.42 1.06 -14.72
CA ILE A 110 -18.46 -0.29 -14.15
C ILE A 110 -19.10 -0.32 -12.76
N ALA A 111 -19.15 0.82 -12.06
CA ALA A 111 -19.75 0.96 -10.73
C ALA A 111 -21.14 0.28 -10.56
N PRO A 112 -22.14 0.47 -11.44
CA PRO A 112 -23.43 -0.23 -11.31
C PRO A 112 -23.29 -1.75 -11.43
N TYR A 113 -22.43 -2.26 -12.31
CA TYR A 113 -22.20 -3.69 -12.49
C TYR A 113 -21.46 -4.30 -11.29
N ALA A 114 -20.47 -3.60 -10.74
CA ALA A 114 -19.78 -4.00 -9.52
C ALA A 114 -20.73 -4.02 -8.32
N ALA A 115 -21.54 -2.97 -8.14
CA ALA A 115 -22.55 -2.90 -7.08
C ALA A 115 -23.58 -4.03 -7.18
N PHE A 116 -24.02 -4.36 -8.40
CA PHE A 116 -24.89 -5.51 -8.65
C PHE A 116 -24.19 -6.84 -8.36
N PHE A 117 -22.94 -7.00 -8.81
CA PHE A 117 -22.15 -8.20 -8.59
C PHE A 117 -22.03 -8.52 -7.09
N PHE A 118 -21.77 -7.52 -6.25
CA PHE A 118 -21.64 -7.70 -4.80
C PHE A 118 -22.95 -7.61 -4.00
N ASN A 119 -24.10 -7.50 -4.67
CA ASN A 119 -25.41 -7.28 -4.03
C ASN A 119 -25.42 -6.07 -3.07
N ALA A 120 -24.73 -5.00 -3.44
CA ALA A 120 -24.52 -3.81 -2.61
C ALA A 120 -24.76 -2.53 -3.44
N PRO A 121 -26.03 -2.13 -3.66
CA PRO A 121 -26.37 -0.99 -4.53
C PRO A 121 -25.73 0.33 -4.06
N GLU A 122 -25.55 0.48 -2.74
CA GLU A 122 -24.93 1.64 -2.11
C GLU A 122 -23.42 1.78 -2.44
N ALA A 123 -22.77 0.71 -2.90
CA ALA A 123 -21.38 0.77 -3.36
C ALA A 123 -21.22 1.54 -4.68
N LYS A 124 -22.28 1.66 -5.50
CA LYS A 124 -22.23 2.36 -6.79
C LYS A 124 -21.72 3.81 -6.65
N PRO A 125 -22.38 4.71 -5.90
CA PRO A 125 -21.91 6.09 -5.78
C PRO A 125 -20.52 6.19 -5.13
N ILE A 126 -20.18 5.25 -4.24
CA ILE A 126 -18.87 5.18 -3.57
C ILE A 126 -17.76 4.91 -4.60
N ILE A 127 -17.95 3.90 -5.47
CA ILE A 127 -17.00 3.57 -6.54
C ILE A 127 -16.80 4.76 -7.48
N GLN A 128 -17.91 5.40 -7.90
CA GLN A 128 -17.87 6.55 -8.81
C GLN A 128 -17.07 7.73 -8.20
N VAL A 129 -17.29 8.01 -6.92
CA VAL A 129 -16.62 9.13 -6.24
C VAL A 129 -15.15 8.81 -5.93
N ILE A 130 -14.82 7.57 -5.53
CA ILE A 130 -13.42 7.17 -5.31
C ILE A 130 -12.61 7.19 -6.61
N GLY A 131 -13.26 7.03 -7.77
CA GLY A 131 -12.62 7.23 -9.06
C GLY A 131 -11.89 8.59 -9.17
N PHE A 132 -12.40 9.66 -8.55
CA PHE A 132 -11.71 10.96 -8.53
C PHE A 132 -10.36 10.91 -7.80
N ALA A 133 -10.20 10.02 -6.81
CA ALA A 133 -8.91 9.83 -6.14
C ALA A 133 -7.86 9.23 -7.08
N VAL A 134 -8.27 8.31 -7.96
CA VAL A 134 -7.40 7.76 -9.02
C VAL A 134 -6.98 8.87 -9.98
N LEU A 135 -7.92 9.75 -10.33
CA LEU A 135 -7.64 10.93 -11.15
C LEU A 135 -6.64 11.85 -10.46
N PHE A 136 -6.88 12.27 -9.21
CA PHE A 136 -5.96 13.14 -8.46
C PHE A 136 -4.55 12.55 -8.35
N GLN A 137 -4.45 11.23 -8.12
CA GLN A 137 -3.17 10.55 -8.10
C GLN A 137 -2.45 10.60 -9.45
N ALA A 138 -3.17 10.47 -10.56
CA ALA A 138 -2.60 10.55 -11.90
C ALA A 138 -2.02 11.94 -12.23
N PHE A 139 -2.61 13.01 -11.68
CA PHE A 139 -2.12 14.38 -11.86
C PHE A 139 -0.93 14.75 -10.97
N THR A 140 -0.54 13.89 -10.02
CA THR A 140 0.58 14.13 -9.11
C THR A 140 1.86 14.43 -9.90
N ASN A 141 2.68 15.36 -9.39
CA ASN A 141 3.96 15.68 -9.99
C ASN A 141 4.84 14.42 -10.07
N ILE A 142 5.26 14.03 -11.27
CA ILE A 142 6.11 12.84 -11.49
C ILE A 142 7.49 12.98 -10.83
N GLY A 143 7.94 14.22 -10.56
CA GLY A 143 9.22 14.51 -9.91
C GLY A 143 9.35 13.95 -8.49
N VAL A 144 8.24 13.58 -7.82
CA VAL A 144 8.32 12.90 -6.50
C VAL A 144 9.09 11.58 -6.54
N ILE A 145 9.29 10.99 -7.74
CA ILE A 145 10.17 9.83 -7.95
C ILE A 145 11.62 10.12 -7.49
N TYR A 146 12.10 11.35 -7.63
CA TYR A 146 13.44 11.73 -7.18
C TYR A 146 13.61 11.59 -5.67
N PHE A 147 12.54 11.70 -4.88
CA PHE A 147 12.66 11.51 -3.43
C PHE A 147 13.14 10.11 -3.06
N GLN A 148 12.75 9.10 -3.85
CA GLN A 148 13.22 7.73 -3.67
C GLN A 148 14.54 7.49 -4.41
N LYS A 149 14.70 8.03 -5.62
CA LYS A 149 15.89 7.83 -6.45
C LYS A 149 17.15 8.45 -5.83
N GLU A 150 17.04 9.68 -5.32
CA GLU A 150 18.13 10.46 -4.73
C GLU A 150 18.23 10.28 -3.20
N LEU A 151 17.47 9.34 -2.64
CA LEU A 151 17.41 9.03 -1.20
C LEU A 151 17.00 10.24 -0.32
N GLU A 152 16.22 11.19 -0.87
CA GLU A 152 15.63 12.31 -0.14
C GLU A 152 14.39 11.88 0.66
N PHE A 153 14.57 10.92 1.57
CA PHE A 153 13.50 10.31 2.35
C PHE A 153 12.77 11.29 3.28
N ASN A 154 13.40 12.40 3.65
CA ASN A 154 12.76 13.51 4.37
C ASN A 154 11.64 14.15 3.54
N LYS A 155 11.87 14.40 2.24
CA LYS A 155 10.83 14.91 1.34
C LYS A 155 9.76 13.85 1.10
N GLN A 156 10.15 12.59 0.97
CA GLN A 156 9.19 11.48 0.87
C GLN A 156 8.31 11.34 2.12
N PHE A 157 8.89 11.56 3.31
CA PHE A 157 8.18 11.57 4.58
C PHE A 157 7.13 12.68 4.60
N ILE A 158 7.49 13.93 4.32
CA ILE A 158 6.55 15.06 4.31
C ILE A 158 5.45 14.83 3.26
N TYR A 159 5.83 14.40 2.05
CA TYR A 159 4.88 14.11 0.97
C TYR A 159 3.84 13.03 1.35
N LYS A 160 4.27 11.92 1.93
CA LYS A 160 3.35 10.84 2.31
C LYS A 160 2.57 11.16 3.59
N LEU A 161 3.22 11.74 4.59
CA LEU A 161 2.61 12.04 5.88
C LEU A 161 1.53 13.12 5.76
N SER A 162 1.75 14.17 4.96
CA SER A 162 0.74 15.21 4.73
C SER A 162 -0.57 14.63 4.17
N GLY A 163 -0.49 13.71 3.21
CA GLY A 163 -1.66 12.98 2.71
C GLY A 163 -2.34 12.12 3.77
N THR A 164 -1.57 11.38 4.56
CA THR A 164 -2.10 10.55 5.65
C THR A 164 -2.78 11.39 6.74
N LEU A 165 -2.19 12.53 7.11
CA LEU A 165 -2.76 13.47 8.06
C LEU A 165 -4.07 14.07 7.55
N ALA A 166 -4.11 14.50 6.29
CA ALA A 166 -5.32 15.04 5.68
C ALA A 166 -6.46 14.00 5.63
N ASP A 167 -6.14 12.76 5.23
CA ASP A 167 -7.09 11.64 5.27
C ASP A 167 -7.60 11.39 6.69
N PHE A 168 -6.70 11.31 7.68
CA PHE A 168 -7.05 11.06 9.08
C PHE A 168 -7.92 12.16 9.69
N VAL A 169 -7.58 13.43 9.47
CA VAL A 169 -8.35 14.56 10.00
C VAL A 169 -9.73 14.60 9.36
N VAL A 170 -9.81 14.55 8.03
CA VAL A 170 -11.09 14.64 7.31
C VAL A 170 -11.97 13.43 7.61
N VAL A 171 -11.42 12.20 7.62
CA VAL A 171 -12.24 11.02 7.89
C VAL A 171 -12.83 11.06 9.29
N ILE A 172 -12.09 11.51 10.31
CA ILE A 172 -12.60 11.59 11.68
C ILE A 172 -13.63 12.71 11.80
N SER A 173 -13.30 13.92 11.32
CA SER A 173 -14.22 15.06 11.38
C SER A 173 -15.55 14.74 10.70
N VAL A 174 -15.51 14.14 9.50
CA VAL A 174 -16.73 13.77 8.77
C VAL A 174 -17.44 12.59 9.43
N ALA A 175 -16.73 11.59 9.96
CA ALA A 175 -17.35 10.47 10.67
C ALA A 175 -18.12 10.93 11.91
N LEU A 176 -17.62 11.93 12.64
CA LEU A 176 -18.31 12.48 13.81
C LEU A 176 -19.61 13.19 13.44
N ILE A 177 -19.68 13.80 12.26
CA ILE A 177 -20.86 14.56 11.78
C ILE A 177 -21.86 13.65 11.06
N LEU A 178 -21.41 12.91 10.04
CA LEU A 178 -22.28 12.15 9.15
C LEU A 178 -22.52 10.70 9.60
N ARG A 179 -21.60 10.12 10.39
CA ARG A 179 -21.64 8.70 10.84
C ARG A 179 -21.94 7.71 9.71
N SER A 180 -21.35 7.93 8.54
CA SER A 180 -21.60 7.16 7.32
C SER A 180 -20.28 6.82 6.61
N VAL A 181 -20.31 5.80 5.74
CA VAL A 181 -19.21 5.41 4.86
C VAL A 181 -18.60 6.59 4.08
N TRP A 182 -19.38 7.63 3.80
CA TRP A 182 -18.91 8.86 3.13
C TRP A 182 -17.74 9.52 3.84
N ALA A 183 -17.60 9.35 5.16
CA ALA A 183 -16.41 9.78 5.88
C ALA A 183 -15.13 9.17 5.30
N LEU A 184 -15.13 7.86 5.05
CA LEU A 184 -14.00 7.11 4.48
C LEU A 184 -13.68 7.58 3.06
N VAL A 185 -14.72 7.90 2.29
CA VAL A 185 -14.60 8.40 0.91
C VAL A 185 -13.96 9.79 0.90
N PHE A 186 -14.47 10.72 1.71
CA PHE A 186 -13.94 12.09 1.75
C PHE A 186 -12.53 12.14 2.36
N GLY A 187 -12.22 11.31 3.35
CA GLY A 187 -10.86 11.15 3.85
C GLY A 187 -9.89 10.72 2.75
N LEU A 188 -10.25 9.69 1.99
CA LEU A 188 -9.42 9.18 0.89
C LEU A 188 -9.20 10.24 -0.20
N LEU A 189 -10.26 10.96 -0.58
CA LEU A 189 -10.17 12.07 -1.54
C LEU A 189 -9.31 13.22 -1.03
N ALA A 190 -9.49 13.64 0.22
CA ALA A 190 -8.68 14.69 0.84
C ALA A 190 -7.20 14.31 0.87
N GLY A 191 -6.87 13.07 1.26
CA GLY A 191 -5.50 12.58 1.25
C GLY A 191 -4.89 12.49 -0.15
N ALA A 192 -5.67 12.14 -1.18
CA ALA A 192 -5.22 12.18 -2.57
C ALA A 192 -5.00 13.61 -3.07
N MET A 193 -5.92 14.52 -2.77
CA MET A 193 -5.84 15.93 -3.16
C MET A 193 -4.67 16.66 -2.49
N VAL A 194 -4.45 16.42 -1.19
CA VAL A 194 -3.31 17.01 -0.48
C VAL A 194 -1.99 16.48 -1.02
N ARG A 195 -1.89 15.18 -1.33
CA ARG A 195 -0.70 14.64 -2.01
C ARG A 195 -0.46 15.30 -3.35
N LEU A 196 -1.50 15.46 -4.17
CA LEU A 196 -1.42 16.19 -5.43
C LEU A 196 -0.83 17.59 -5.20
N ILE A 197 -1.41 18.39 -4.31
CA ILE A 197 -0.95 19.76 -4.03
C ILE A 197 0.51 19.76 -3.52
N VAL A 198 0.80 18.95 -2.50
CA VAL A 198 2.12 18.89 -1.87
C VAL A 198 3.21 18.42 -2.85
N SER A 199 2.87 17.57 -3.82
CA SER A 199 3.81 17.15 -4.86
C SER A 199 4.36 18.31 -5.70
N TYR A 200 3.53 19.32 -5.99
CA TYR A 200 3.93 20.53 -6.73
C TYR A 200 4.59 21.57 -5.83
N LEU A 201 4.28 21.58 -4.53
CA LEU A 201 4.92 22.46 -3.55
C LEU A 201 6.36 22.02 -3.24
N ILE A 202 6.60 20.72 -3.09
CA ILE A 202 7.92 20.21 -2.69
C ILE A 202 8.85 20.03 -3.89
N HIS A 203 8.34 19.56 -5.03
CA HIS A 203 9.17 19.32 -6.21
C HIS A 203 8.99 20.45 -7.25
N PRO A 204 10.07 21.11 -7.71
CA PRO A 204 9.97 22.26 -8.61
C PRO A 204 9.59 21.88 -10.05
N TYR A 205 9.83 20.63 -10.46
CA TYR A 205 9.50 20.17 -11.81
C TYR A 205 8.02 20.45 -12.15
N ARG A 206 7.77 20.91 -13.38
CA ARG A 206 6.43 21.17 -13.92
C ARG A 206 6.29 20.34 -15.19
N PRO A 207 5.61 19.18 -15.12
CA PRO A 207 5.46 18.32 -16.27
C PRO A 207 4.57 18.99 -17.32
N HIS A 208 4.89 18.72 -18.59
CA HIS A 208 4.11 19.14 -19.74
C HIS A 208 3.62 17.90 -20.50
N LEU A 209 2.55 18.07 -21.28
CA LEU A 209 2.07 16.98 -22.14
C LEU A 209 3.10 16.68 -23.22
N SER A 210 3.53 15.43 -23.29
CA SER A 210 4.48 14.90 -24.27
C SER A 210 4.03 13.54 -24.77
N PHE A 211 3.93 13.42 -26.09
CA PHE A 211 3.49 12.20 -26.78
C PHE A 211 4.66 11.46 -27.44
N ASP A 212 5.82 11.45 -26.77
CA ASP A 212 7.00 10.74 -27.27
C ASP A 212 6.86 9.22 -27.10
N LEU A 213 6.28 8.60 -28.12
CA LEU A 213 6.04 7.16 -28.21
C LEU A 213 7.33 6.33 -28.07
N LYS A 214 8.48 6.88 -28.49
CA LYS A 214 9.76 6.16 -28.42
C LYS A 214 10.19 5.99 -26.97
N LYS A 215 10.13 7.08 -26.19
CA LYS A 215 10.44 7.08 -24.76
C LYS A 215 9.46 6.24 -23.95
N THR A 216 8.17 6.33 -24.29
CA THR A 216 7.12 5.50 -23.65
C THR A 216 7.36 4.01 -23.90
N LYS A 217 7.71 3.61 -25.13
CA LYS A 217 7.99 2.20 -25.47
C LYS A 217 9.21 1.65 -24.72
N GLU A 218 10.23 2.48 -24.51
CA GLU A 218 11.42 2.11 -23.74
C GLU A 218 11.09 1.83 -22.26
N LEU A 219 10.18 2.60 -21.65
CA LEU A 219 9.71 2.36 -20.28
C LEU A 219 8.81 1.12 -20.18
N PHE A 220 8.04 0.81 -21.23
CA PHE A 220 7.07 -0.28 -21.24
C PHE A 220 7.70 -1.68 -21.18
N GLY A 221 8.96 -1.84 -21.61
CA GLY A 221 9.69 -3.11 -21.56
C GLY A 221 9.80 -3.70 -20.14
N PHE A 222 9.88 -2.83 -19.13
CA PHE A 222 9.86 -3.21 -17.71
C PHE A 222 8.45 -3.45 -17.17
N GLY A 223 7.44 -2.78 -17.74
CA GLY A 223 6.05 -2.83 -17.31
C GLY A 223 5.39 -4.19 -17.40
N LYS A 224 5.68 -4.96 -18.46
CA LYS A 224 5.04 -6.26 -18.70
C LYS A 224 5.28 -7.28 -17.59
N TRP A 225 6.50 -7.32 -17.05
CA TRP A 225 6.86 -8.23 -15.96
C TRP A 225 6.24 -7.79 -14.64
N ILE A 226 6.23 -6.48 -14.40
CA ILE A 226 5.58 -5.89 -13.23
C ILE A 226 4.09 -6.22 -13.25
N LEU A 227 3.40 -6.02 -14.38
CA LEU A 227 1.98 -6.33 -14.53
C LEU A 227 1.68 -7.81 -14.25
N GLY A 228 2.46 -8.73 -14.82
CA GLY A 228 2.30 -10.17 -14.54
C GLY A 228 2.46 -10.50 -13.06
N SER A 229 3.49 -9.95 -12.41
CA SER A 229 3.70 -10.13 -10.97
C SER A 229 2.57 -9.51 -10.12
N SER A 230 2.07 -8.34 -10.51
CA SER A 230 0.98 -7.65 -9.81
C SER A 230 -0.32 -8.44 -9.86
N ILE A 231 -0.64 -9.08 -10.99
CA ILE A 231 -1.85 -9.92 -11.11
C ILE A 231 -1.77 -11.11 -10.17
N LEU A 232 -0.61 -11.80 -10.11
CA LEU A 232 -0.42 -12.92 -9.18
C LEU A 232 -0.55 -12.46 -7.72
N ILE A 233 0.10 -11.36 -7.36
CA ILE A 233 0.02 -10.78 -6.01
C ILE A 233 -1.42 -10.35 -5.68
N PHE A 234 -2.15 -9.78 -6.64
CA PHE A 234 -3.53 -9.38 -6.47
C PHE A 234 -4.43 -10.60 -6.19
N LEU A 235 -4.32 -11.66 -6.99
CA LEU A 235 -5.12 -12.88 -6.79
C LEU A 235 -4.83 -13.53 -5.43
N LEU A 236 -3.56 -13.50 -4.99
CA LEU A 236 -3.17 -14.04 -3.70
C LEU A 236 -3.67 -13.23 -2.49
N ASN A 237 -3.80 -11.91 -2.61
CA ASN A 237 -4.15 -11.04 -1.48
C ASN A 237 -5.60 -10.53 -1.49
N GLN A 238 -6.31 -10.62 -2.61
CA GLN A 238 -7.69 -10.12 -2.74
C GLN A 238 -8.65 -11.13 -3.34
N GLY A 239 -8.19 -12.32 -3.72
CA GLY A 239 -9.07 -13.39 -4.20
C GLY A 239 -10.09 -13.79 -3.13
N ASP A 240 -9.63 -13.97 -1.91
CA ASP A 240 -10.43 -14.22 -0.70
C ASP A 240 -11.51 -13.15 -0.47
N ASP A 241 -11.14 -11.87 -0.54
CA ASP A 241 -12.04 -10.73 -0.41
C ASP A 241 -13.17 -10.75 -1.48
N ILE A 242 -12.85 -11.10 -2.73
CA ILE A 242 -13.85 -11.20 -3.80
C ILE A 242 -14.86 -12.32 -3.50
N PHE A 243 -14.38 -13.49 -3.08
CA PHE A 243 -15.25 -14.63 -2.74
C PHE A 243 -16.16 -14.30 -1.55
N VAL A 244 -15.59 -13.73 -0.48
CA VAL A 244 -16.35 -13.33 0.72
C VAL A 244 -17.40 -12.28 0.36
N GLY A 245 -17.02 -11.23 -0.37
CA GLY A 245 -17.94 -10.16 -0.76
C GLY A 245 -19.09 -10.69 -1.62
N LYS A 246 -18.81 -11.60 -2.56
CA LYS A 246 -19.83 -12.15 -3.47
C LYS A 246 -20.79 -13.11 -2.77
N LEU A 247 -20.27 -14.03 -1.97
CA LEU A 247 -21.05 -15.11 -1.36
C LEU A 247 -21.75 -14.69 -0.08
N LEU A 248 -21.10 -13.86 0.73
CA LEU A 248 -21.56 -13.51 2.08
C LEU A 248 -22.02 -12.05 2.21
N GLY A 249 -21.83 -11.23 1.16
CA GLY A 249 -22.26 -9.84 1.10
C GLY A 249 -21.33 -8.86 1.82
N ALA A 250 -21.69 -7.57 1.77
CA ALA A 250 -20.85 -6.48 2.24
C ALA A 250 -20.54 -6.54 3.75
N THR A 251 -21.51 -6.87 4.61
CA THR A 251 -21.28 -6.95 6.06
C THR A 251 -20.23 -8.00 6.42
N ALA A 252 -20.32 -9.19 5.82
CA ALA A 252 -19.36 -10.26 6.04
C ALA A 252 -17.98 -9.90 5.51
N LEU A 253 -17.91 -9.22 4.36
CA LEU A 253 -16.64 -8.67 3.85
C LEU A 253 -16.03 -7.65 4.81
N GLY A 254 -16.84 -6.77 5.40
CA GLY A 254 -16.37 -5.81 6.41
C GLY A 254 -15.76 -6.50 7.63
N PHE A 255 -16.43 -7.54 8.15
CA PHE A 255 -15.88 -8.38 9.22
C PHE A 255 -14.57 -9.07 8.80
N TYR A 256 -14.57 -9.68 7.62
CA TYR A 256 -13.41 -10.41 7.10
C TYR A 256 -12.20 -9.51 6.91
N GLN A 257 -12.36 -8.36 6.28
CA GLN A 257 -11.25 -7.44 6.02
C GLN A 257 -10.63 -6.89 7.31
N ILE A 258 -11.44 -6.60 8.33
CA ILE A 258 -10.91 -6.12 9.62
C ILE A 258 -10.27 -7.25 10.41
N ALA A 259 -10.87 -8.44 10.42
CA ALA A 259 -10.26 -9.64 10.98
C ALA A 259 -8.90 -9.94 10.32
N TYR A 260 -8.84 -9.91 8.99
CA TYR A 260 -7.61 -10.13 8.21
C TYR A 260 -6.53 -9.11 8.54
N ARG A 261 -6.88 -7.82 8.59
CA ARG A 261 -5.92 -6.75 8.92
C ARG A 261 -5.39 -6.89 10.33
N MET A 262 -6.24 -7.21 11.30
CA MET A 262 -5.83 -7.39 12.70
C MET A 262 -4.95 -8.62 12.87
N SER A 263 -5.32 -9.74 12.26
CA SER A 263 -4.57 -11.00 12.38
C SER A 263 -3.22 -10.96 11.67
N ASN A 264 -3.13 -10.29 10.51
CA ASN A 264 -1.88 -10.26 9.74
C ASN A 264 -0.92 -9.15 10.15
N MET A 265 -1.36 -8.11 10.87
CA MET A 265 -0.50 -6.98 11.24
C MET A 265 0.79 -7.44 11.96
N PRO A 266 0.74 -8.28 13.01
CA PRO A 266 1.96 -8.69 13.71
C PRO A 266 2.87 -9.54 12.85
N ALA A 267 2.30 -10.46 12.06
CA ALA A 267 3.06 -11.28 11.12
C ALA A 267 3.84 -10.42 10.11
N THR A 268 3.20 -9.38 9.55
CA THR A 268 3.85 -8.50 8.57
C THR A 268 4.99 -7.66 9.16
N GLU A 269 4.88 -7.22 10.41
CA GLU A 269 5.94 -6.45 11.07
C GLU A 269 7.15 -7.34 11.41
N ILE A 270 6.91 -8.56 11.92
CA ILE A 270 7.96 -9.55 12.17
C ILE A 270 8.69 -9.88 10.87
N THR A 271 7.94 -10.22 9.83
CA THR A 271 8.47 -10.45 8.48
C THR A 271 9.35 -9.30 8.03
N HIS A 272 8.90 -8.06 8.16
CA HIS A 272 9.66 -6.91 7.69
C HIS A 272 11.01 -6.74 8.41
N VAL A 273 11.02 -6.88 9.73
CA VAL A 273 12.25 -6.79 10.53
C VAL A 273 13.21 -7.92 10.17
N ILE A 274 12.69 -9.13 10.04
CA ILE A 274 13.51 -10.32 9.74
C ILE A 274 14.08 -10.22 8.32
N SER A 275 13.27 -9.94 7.30
CA SER A 275 13.77 -9.86 5.92
C SER A 275 14.85 -8.79 5.74
N GLN A 276 14.79 -7.66 6.48
CA GLN A 276 15.82 -6.62 6.42
C GLN A 276 17.19 -7.07 6.95
N VAL A 277 17.21 -7.92 7.98
CA VAL A 277 18.45 -8.41 8.60
C VAL A 277 18.95 -9.67 7.88
N THR A 278 18.02 -10.52 7.47
CA THR A 278 18.29 -11.82 6.88
C THR A 278 18.82 -11.72 5.45
N PHE A 279 18.29 -10.81 4.64
CA PHE A 279 18.69 -10.68 3.23
C PHE A 279 20.21 -10.39 3.07
N PRO A 280 20.80 -9.37 3.75
CA PRO A 280 22.25 -9.14 3.69
C PRO A 280 23.09 -10.31 4.23
N ALA A 281 22.58 -11.01 5.25
CA ALA A 281 23.28 -12.16 5.84
C ALA A 281 23.32 -13.34 4.86
N TYR A 282 22.22 -13.62 4.15
CA TYR A 282 22.16 -14.68 3.14
C TYR A 282 23.02 -14.37 1.93
N SER A 283 23.02 -13.12 1.42
CA SER A 283 23.89 -12.75 0.29
C SER A 283 25.38 -12.95 0.58
N LYS A 284 25.83 -12.72 1.82
CA LYS A 284 27.24 -12.97 2.23
C LYS A 284 27.58 -14.45 2.40
N LEU A 285 26.58 -15.30 2.61
CA LEU A 285 26.73 -16.73 2.85
C LEU A 285 26.34 -17.57 1.64
N GLN A 286 25.99 -16.95 0.51
CA GLN A 286 25.46 -17.63 -0.69
C GLN A 286 26.42 -18.71 -1.23
N ASP A 287 27.73 -18.49 -1.09
CA ASP A 287 28.78 -19.41 -1.58
C ASP A 287 29.09 -20.55 -0.59
N ASN A 288 28.50 -20.53 0.62
CA ASN A 288 28.70 -21.53 1.66
C ASN A 288 27.36 -22.13 2.12
N ILE A 289 26.86 -23.10 1.36
CA ILE A 289 25.57 -23.77 1.59
C ILE A 289 25.39 -24.29 3.03
N PRO A 290 26.38 -24.94 3.68
CA PRO A 290 26.23 -25.37 5.08
C PRO A 290 25.94 -24.21 6.05
N ARG A 291 26.71 -23.11 5.96
CA ARG A 291 26.49 -21.93 6.82
C ARG A 291 25.20 -21.20 6.48
N LEU A 292 24.83 -21.15 5.21
CA LEU A 292 23.55 -20.60 4.78
C LEU A 292 22.37 -21.38 5.38
N ARG A 293 22.43 -22.71 5.38
CA ARG A 293 21.41 -23.57 6.00
C ARG A 293 21.30 -23.32 7.49
N GLU A 294 22.41 -23.21 8.22
CA GLU A 294 22.38 -22.90 9.66
C GLU A 294 21.78 -21.53 9.95
N ALA A 295 22.17 -20.51 9.18
CA ALA A 295 21.61 -19.17 9.29
C ALA A 295 20.10 -19.18 8.98
N TYR A 296 19.68 -19.92 7.95
CA TYR A 296 18.28 -20.12 7.60
C TYR A 296 17.48 -20.77 8.73
N LEU A 297 17.96 -21.89 9.28
CA LEU A 297 17.29 -22.57 10.38
C LEU A 297 17.19 -21.71 11.64
N LYS A 298 18.22 -20.90 11.97
CA LYS A 298 18.17 -19.96 13.09
C LYS A 298 17.10 -18.89 12.89
N VAL A 299 17.02 -18.31 11.70
CA VAL A 299 16.00 -17.31 11.36
C VAL A 299 14.60 -17.93 11.42
N LEU A 300 14.43 -19.12 10.86
CA LEU A 300 13.16 -19.86 10.90
C LEU A 300 12.73 -20.15 12.34
N GLN A 301 13.65 -20.63 13.19
CA GLN A 301 13.41 -20.90 14.61
C GLN A 301 13.01 -19.63 15.37
N LEU A 302 13.72 -18.52 15.17
CA LEU A 302 13.37 -17.25 15.81
C LEU A 302 12.01 -16.74 15.35
N THR A 303 11.72 -16.85 14.04
CA THR A 303 10.44 -16.46 13.46
C THR A 303 9.30 -17.29 14.04
N ALA A 304 9.46 -18.61 14.11
CA ALA A 304 8.48 -19.50 14.73
C ALA A 304 8.30 -19.15 16.22
N PHE A 305 9.39 -19.03 16.96
CA PHE A 305 9.39 -18.73 18.39
C PHE A 305 8.66 -17.42 18.72
N LEU A 306 8.71 -16.41 17.85
CA LEU A 306 7.96 -15.16 18.01
C LEU A 306 6.52 -15.27 17.49
N SER A 307 6.32 -15.89 16.33
CA SER A 307 5.02 -15.90 15.65
C SER A 307 3.98 -16.76 16.38
N PHE A 308 4.38 -17.89 16.96
CA PHE A 308 3.45 -18.79 17.66
C PHE A 308 2.85 -18.15 18.94
N PRO A 309 3.65 -17.58 19.88
CA PRO A 309 3.11 -16.88 21.04
C PRO A 309 2.24 -15.69 20.68
N ILE A 310 2.63 -14.92 19.65
CA ILE A 310 1.85 -13.77 19.19
C ILE A 310 0.51 -14.22 18.61
N ALA A 311 0.49 -15.27 17.78
CA ALA A 311 -0.75 -15.82 17.25
C ALA A 311 -1.62 -16.42 18.35
N GLY A 312 -1.03 -17.10 19.34
CA GLY A 312 -1.74 -17.59 20.53
C GLY A 312 -2.37 -16.45 21.34
N LEU A 313 -1.63 -15.35 21.53
CA LEU A 313 -2.13 -14.15 22.21
C LEU A 313 -3.31 -13.52 21.45
N ILE A 314 -3.19 -13.39 20.13
CA ILE A 314 -4.29 -12.91 19.28
C ILE A 314 -5.49 -13.85 19.37
N PHE A 315 -5.29 -15.16 19.32
CA PHE A 315 -6.36 -16.15 19.36
C PHE A 315 -7.17 -16.06 20.67
N VAL A 316 -6.47 -15.97 21.80
CA VAL A 316 -7.08 -15.92 23.14
C VAL A 316 -7.70 -14.55 23.41
N LEU A 317 -7.02 -13.45 23.06
CA LEU A 317 -7.49 -12.10 23.33
C LEU A 317 -8.45 -11.55 22.26
N ALA A 318 -8.66 -12.25 21.14
CA ALA A 318 -9.55 -11.78 20.07
C ALA A 318 -10.96 -11.37 20.55
N PRO A 319 -11.66 -12.15 21.40
CA PRO A 319 -12.98 -11.75 21.91
C PRO A 319 -12.92 -10.47 22.74
N ASP A 320 -12.00 -10.40 23.72
CA ASP A 320 -11.87 -9.27 24.63
C ASP A 320 -11.41 -8.00 23.89
N PHE A 321 -10.41 -8.14 23.02
CA PHE A 321 -9.92 -7.05 22.18
C PHE A 321 -11.03 -6.50 21.28
N THR A 322 -11.77 -7.39 20.61
CA THR A 322 -12.86 -6.97 19.70
C THR A 322 -13.95 -6.26 20.49
N LYS A 323 -14.37 -6.80 21.63
CA LYS A 323 -15.40 -6.19 22.47
C LYS A 323 -14.98 -4.84 23.02
N ILE A 324 -13.74 -4.73 23.54
CA ILE A 324 -13.24 -3.51 24.18
C ILE A 324 -12.94 -2.44 23.14
N PHE A 325 -12.20 -2.75 22.08
CA PHE A 325 -11.71 -1.73 21.15
C PHE A 325 -12.69 -1.41 20.03
N LEU A 326 -13.30 -2.43 19.42
CA LEU A 326 -14.16 -2.27 18.24
C LEU A 326 -15.66 -2.18 18.64
N GLY A 327 -16.06 -2.88 19.70
CA GLY A 327 -17.43 -2.92 20.23
C GLY A 327 -18.19 -4.19 19.85
N GLU A 328 -19.37 -4.39 20.45
CA GLU A 328 -20.13 -5.65 20.33
C GLU A 328 -20.58 -5.99 18.90
N LYS A 329 -20.82 -4.97 18.08
CA LYS A 329 -21.18 -5.14 16.66
C LYS A 329 -20.11 -5.87 15.83
N TRP A 330 -18.87 -5.95 16.31
CA TRP A 330 -17.75 -6.62 15.66
C TRP A 330 -17.51 -8.05 16.12
N MET A 331 -18.21 -8.52 17.16
CA MET A 331 -18.06 -9.89 17.68
C MET A 331 -18.20 -11.00 16.63
N PRO A 332 -19.04 -10.89 15.59
CA PRO A 332 -19.11 -11.91 14.54
C PRO A 332 -17.79 -12.12 13.76
N MET A 333 -16.84 -11.18 13.82
CA MET A 333 -15.55 -11.31 13.16
C MET A 333 -14.56 -12.20 13.94
N VAL A 334 -14.80 -12.45 15.23
CA VAL A 334 -13.85 -13.13 16.14
C VAL A 334 -13.44 -14.51 15.62
N PRO A 335 -14.36 -15.40 15.18
CA PRO A 335 -13.96 -16.69 14.64
C PRO A 335 -13.09 -16.57 13.39
N ALA A 336 -13.40 -15.62 12.50
CA ALA A 336 -12.58 -15.36 11.32
C ALA A 336 -11.18 -14.85 11.72
N MET A 337 -11.09 -13.96 12.69
CA MET A 337 -9.82 -13.45 13.22
C MET A 337 -8.95 -14.58 13.80
N GLN A 338 -9.56 -15.49 14.57
CA GLN A 338 -8.91 -16.67 15.15
C GLN A 338 -8.41 -17.67 14.09
N VAL A 339 -9.18 -17.92 13.03
CA VAL A 339 -8.72 -18.79 11.93
C VAL A 339 -7.59 -18.11 11.14
N LEU A 340 -7.75 -16.82 10.84
CA LEU A 340 -6.78 -16.04 10.07
C LEU A 340 -5.46 -15.81 10.83
N CYS A 341 -5.44 -15.82 12.17
CA CYS A 341 -4.17 -15.68 12.90
C CYS A 341 -3.29 -16.93 12.77
N ILE A 342 -3.90 -18.11 12.63
CA ILE A 342 -3.17 -19.36 12.32
C ILE A 342 -2.55 -19.27 10.93
N PHE A 343 -3.30 -18.76 9.95
CA PHE A 343 -2.78 -18.46 8.61
C PHE A 343 -1.68 -17.37 8.64
N GLY A 344 -1.78 -16.40 9.55
CA GLY A 344 -0.73 -15.39 9.77
C GLY A 344 0.62 -16.03 10.16
N VAL A 345 0.61 -17.11 10.95
CA VAL A 345 1.82 -17.86 11.30
C VAL A 345 2.45 -18.51 10.07
N THR A 346 1.65 -19.17 9.24
CA THR A 346 2.19 -19.81 8.02
C THR A 346 2.78 -18.78 7.07
N ARG A 347 2.15 -17.60 6.95
CA ARG A 347 2.67 -16.47 6.19
C ARG A 347 3.99 -15.93 6.75
N ALA A 348 4.10 -15.78 8.08
CA ALA A 348 5.34 -15.33 8.72
C ALA A 348 6.50 -16.30 8.48
N LEU A 349 6.23 -17.61 8.52
CA LEU A 349 7.23 -18.64 8.21
C LEU A 349 7.63 -18.61 6.73
N ASN A 350 6.68 -18.50 5.81
CA ASN A 350 6.97 -18.36 4.37
C ASN A 350 7.79 -17.11 4.04
N ALA A 351 7.72 -16.06 4.86
CA ALA A 351 8.55 -14.89 4.63
C ALA A 351 10.05 -15.12 4.88
N THR A 352 10.42 -16.20 5.56
CA THR A 352 11.83 -16.55 5.81
C THR A 352 12.49 -17.23 4.60
N THR A 353 11.71 -17.75 3.65
CA THR A 353 12.24 -18.47 2.48
C THR A 353 12.74 -17.56 1.36
N GLY A 354 12.53 -16.23 1.46
CA GLY A 354 12.88 -15.26 0.42
C GLY A 354 11.70 -14.86 -0.45
#